data_AF-A0A661E0C2-F1
#
_entry.id   AF-A0A661E0C2-F1
#
_cell.length_a   1.000
_cell.length_b   1.000
_cell.length_c   1.000
_cell.angle_alpha   90.00
_cell.angle_beta   90.00
_cell.angle_gamma   90.00
#
_symmetry.space_group_name_H-M   'P 1'
#
loop_
_entity.id
_entity.type
_entity.pdbx_description
1 polymer ?
#
loop_
_entity_poly.entity_id
_entity_poly.type
_entity_poly.pdbx_seq_one_letter_code
_entity_poly.pdbx_strand_id
1 'polypeptide(L)'
;MKVASKKHQHGAVTLVGALFLIMAITILLGAVQRMAATDITDTALHNDAVEALFIAESGLERAGWRYATGSSCAALAGETDNVGRGSFQINSAALVGTLCLVQVTGSVVTTIAANAVNRTIEGYYSRGSFTGWAVGDASGTAILLGWDGSSWSSVSAPAVPVENLQSVYCITADYCWAVGAPNGTSANINHWDGSTWSNVSTPAVPGVTLYSVHCVTTDDCWAVGQKNGNAENLNHWNGSSWSNVSAPAVPGVTLYSVHCVATDDCWAVGQKNGNKENLNHWNGSSWSNITASPVPNKDLHSVYCVAGNDCWAVGQKNGNAENLNHWNGSSWSNITAPAVPNKDLNSIVCIASNDCSTVGAMSSGENIDHWNGSAWSRAGPYASISNSNLNGA
;
A
#
# COMPACT_ATOMS: atom_id res chain seq x y z
N MET A 1 -44.26 -10.30 111.14
CA MET A 1 -43.18 -9.53 110.49
C MET A 1 -43.31 -9.70 108.99
N LYS A 2 -43.32 -8.57 108.24
CA LYS A 2 -43.85 -8.40 106.87
C LYS A 2 -43.33 -9.40 105.82
N VAL A 3 -44.26 -9.96 105.04
CA VAL A 3 -44.02 -10.52 103.70
C VAL A 3 -44.52 -9.48 102.69
N ALA A 4 -43.62 -8.88 101.90
CA ALA A 4 -44.00 -8.04 100.78
C ALA A 4 -42.93 -8.00 99.68
N SER A 5 -43.41 -8.15 98.44
CA SER A 5 -42.82 -7.72 97.17
C SER A 5 -41.62 -8.49 96.59
N LYS A 6 -41.91 -9.59 95.89
CA LYS A 6 -40.99 -10.21 94.90
C LYS A 6 -41.63 -10.43 93.52
N LYS A 7 -42.66 -9.64 93.18
CA LYS A 7 -43.47 -9.81 91.94
C LYS A 7 -43.22 -8.74 90.84
N HIS A 8 -42.40 -7.72 91.08
CA HIS A 8 -42.17 -6.63 90.11
C HIS A 8 -40.87 -6.70 89.29
N GLN A 9 -39.95 -7.63 89.57
CA GLN A 9 -38.66 -7.67 88.85
C GLN A 9 -38.68 -8.46 87.53
N HIS A 10 -39.61 -9.38 87.33
CA HIS A 10 -39.67 -10.17 86.09
C HIS A 10 -40.13 -9.34 84.89
N GLY A 11 -41.09 -8.42 85.07
CA GLY A 11 -41.60 -7.57 83.97
C GLY A 11 -40.56 -6.60 83.41
N ALA A 12 -39.73 -6.00 84.28
CA ALA A 12 -38.67 -5.09 83.87
C ALA A 12 -37.53 -5.81 83.11
N VAL A 13 -37.15 -7.02 83.55
CA VAL A 13 -36.12 -7.82 82.87
C VAL A 13 -36.59 -8.28 81.48
N THR A 14 -37.85 -8.69 81.33
CA THR A 14 -38.41 -9.01 80.00
C THR A 14 -38.52 -7.79 79.09
N LEU A 15 -38.84 -6.60 79.63
CA LEU A 15 -38.92 -5.37 78.84
C LEU A 15 -37.53 -4.92 78.35
N VAL A 16 -36.52 -4.97 79.23
CA VAL A 16 -35.14 -4.65 78.87
C VAL A 16 -34.59 -5.67 77.86
N GLY A 17 -34.89 -6.96 78.03
CA GLY A 17 -34.55 -7.99 77.06
C GLY A 17 -35.21 -7.77 75.69
N ALA A 18 -36.49 -7.40 75.66
CA ALA A 18 -37.20 -7.08 74.42
C ALA A 18 -36.65 -5.82 73.73
N LEU A 19 -36.32 -4.78 74.49
CA LEU A 19 -35.71 -3.55 73.95
C LEU A 19 -34.30 -3.81 73.39
N PHE A 20 -33.51 -4.65 74.06
CA PHE A 20 -32.20 -5.07 73.55
C PHE A 20 -32.34 -5.89 72.26
N LEU A 21 -33.32 -6.80 72.19
CA LEU A 21 -33.60 -7.57 70.98
C LEU A 21 -34.04 -6.67 69.82
N ILE A 22 -34.92 -5.70 70.07
CA ILE A 22 -35.36 -4.71 69.07
C ILE A 22 -34.17 -3.88 68.58
N MET A 23 -33.31 -3.40 69.49
CA MET A 23 -32.10 -2.65 69.14
C MET A 23 -31.12 -3.50 68.31
N ALA A 24 -30.92 -4.77 68.67
CA ALA A 24 -30.07 -5.67 67.89
C ALA A 24 -30.65 -5.92 66.49
N ILE A 25 -31.96 -6.11 66.37
CA ILE A 25 -32.65 -6.29 65.09
C ILE A 25 -32.54 -5.04 64.21
N THR A 26 -32.70 -3.83 64.76
CA THR A 26 -32.58 -2.59 63.97
C THR A 26 -31.15 -2.36 63.49
N ILE A 27 -30.14 -2.67 64.31
CA ILE A 27 -28.73 -2.61 63.90
C ILE A 27 -28.45 -3.60 62.77
N LEU A 28 -28.94 -4.85 62.89
CA LEU A 28 -28.77 -5.87 61.85
C LEU A 28 -29.47 -5.50 60.54
N LEU A 29 -30.69 -4.97 60.60
CA LEU A 29 -31.41 -4.46 59.42
C LEU A 29 -30.65 -3.32 58.75
N GLY A 30 -30.11 -2.38 59.53
CA GLY A 30 -29.29 -1.29 59.00
C GLY A 30 -27.99 -1.78 58.35
N ALA A 31 -27.35 -2.82 58.90
CA ALA A 31 -26.17 -3.43 58.31
C ALA A 31 -26.51 -4.14 56.98
N VAL A 32 -27.61 -4.90 56.91
CA VAL A 32 -28.05 -5.59 55.69
C VAL A 32 -28.41 -4.60 54.58
N GLN A 33 -29.11 -3.51 54.91
CA GLN A 33 -29.42 -2.45 53.94
C GLN A 33 -28.17 -1.78 53.38
N ARG A 34 -27.16 -1.54 54.23
CA ARG A 34 -25.88 -0.97 53.80
C ARG A 34 -25.10 -1.93 52.90
N MET A 35 -25.00 -3.21 53.27
CA MET A 35 -24.33 -4.24 52.45
C MET A 35 -24.99 -4.41 51.08
N ALA A 36 -26.32 -4.47 51.03
CA ALA A 36 -27.04 -4.57 49.76
C ALA A 36 -26.84 -3.33 48.87
N ALA A 37 -26.81 -2.13 49.45
CA ALA A 37 -26.59 -0.90 48.70
C ALA A 37 -25.15 -0.79 48.15
N THR A 38 -24.15 -1.22 48.91
CA THR A 38 -22.75 -1.23 48.46
C THR A 38 -22.56 -2.24 47.33
N ASP A 39 -23.07 -3.46 47.45
CA ASP A 39 -22.91 -4.51 46.42
C ASP A 39 -23.56 -4.09 45.09
N ILE A 40 -24.72 -3.44 45.12
CA ILE A 40 -25.39 -2.92 43.93
C ILE A 40 -24.56 -1.80 43.27
N THR A 41 -24.00 -0.90 44.08
CA THR A 41 -23.19 0.22 43.57
C THR A 41 -21.89 -0.29 42.94
N ASP A 42 -21.20 -1.21 43.60
CA ASP A 42 -19.95 -1.79 43.11
C ASP A 42 -20.18 -2.60 41.82
N THR A 43 -21.28 -3.36 41.75
CA THR A 43 -21.65 -4.10 40.54
C THR A 43 -21.99 -3.17 39.37
N ALA A 44 -22.73 -2.08 39.64
CA ALA A 44 -23.07 -1.10 38.61
C ALA A 44 -21.82 -0.37 38.09
N LEU A 45 -20.93 0.07 38.97
CA LEU A 45 -19.66 0.70 38.61
C LEU A 45 -18.73 -0.26 37.86
N HIS A 46 -18.73 -1.55 38.23
CA HIS A 46 -17.98 -2.56 37.51
C HIS A 46 -18.51 -2.72 36.07
N ASN A 47 -19.83 -2.79 35.88
CA ASN A 47 -20.43 -2.89 34.56
C ASN A 47 -20.16 -1.65 33.70
N ASP A 48 -20.31 -0.44 34.26
CA ASP A 48 -20.00 0.82 33.57
C ASP A 48 -18.51 0.89 33.19
N ALA A 49 -17.62 0.34 34.02
CA ALA A 49 -16.19 0.26 33.75
C ALA A 49 -15.83 -0.75 32.65
N VAL A 50 -16.55 -1.87 32.54
CA VAL A 50 -16.40 -2.83 31.43
C VAL A 50 -16.92 -2.21 30.12
N GLU A 51 -18.04 -1.48 30.17
CA GLU A 51 -18.57 -0.79 29.00
C GLU A 51 -17.64 0.33 28.51
N ALA A 52 -17.04 1.11 29.43
CA ALA A 52 -16.02 2.10 29.08
C ALA A 52 -14.78 1.48 28.41
N LEU A 53 -14.41 0.24 28.77
CA LEU A 53 -13.33 -0.50 28.12
C LEU A 53 -13.69 -0.85 26.67
N PHE A 54 -14.87 -1.44 26.44
CA PHE A 54 -15.32 -1.79 25.08
C PHE A 54 -15.42 -0.57 24.16
N ILE A 55 -15.87 0.58 24.69
CA ILE A 55 -15.93 1.84 23.95
C ILE A 55 -14.51 2.32 23.58
N ALA A 56 -13.55 2.18 24.49
CA ALA A 56 -12.16 2.50 24.21
C ALA A 56 -11.57 1.57 23.12
N GLU A 57 -11.93 0.28 23.13
CA GLU A 57 -11.55 -0.69 22.09
C GLU A 57 -12.14 -0.31 20.72
N SER A 58 -13.40 0.13 20.67
CA SER A 58 -14.01 0.63 19.43
C SER A 58 -13.27 1.85 18.86
N GLY A 59 -12.79 2.75 19.73
CA GLY A 59 -11.96 3.87 19.31
C GLY A 59 -10.58 3.44 18.79
N LEU A 60 -10.00 2.37 19.33
CA LEU A 60 -8.82 1.73 18.75
C LEU A 60 -9.14 1.15 17.36
N GLU A 61 -10.20 0.36 17.20
CA GLU A 61 -10.60 -0.20 15.90
C GLU A 61 -10.79 0.89 14.83
N ARG A 62 -11.41 2.01 15.20
CA ARG A 62 -11.56 3.20 14.35
C ARG A 62 -10.21 3.78 13.93
N ALA A 63 -9.29 3.95 14.88
CA ALA A 63 -7.94 4.43 14.63
C ALA A 63 -7.17 3.49 13.69
N GLY A 64 -7.26 2.17 13.93
CA GLY A 64 -6.64 1.14 13.12
C GLY A 64 -7.16 1.14 11.69
N TRP A 65 -8.48 1.26 11.50
CA TRP A 65 -9.08 1.38 10.16
C TRP A 65 -8.58 2.62 9.43
N ARG A 66 -8.60 3.80 10.07
CA ARG A 66 -8.10 5.04 9.45
C ARG A 66 -6.62 4.99 9.10
N TYR A 67 -5.83 4.36 9.98
CA TYR A 67 -4.39 4.18 9.77
C TYR A 67 -4.11 3.23 8.59
N ALA A 68 -4.89 2.16 8.47
CA ALA A 68 -4.84 1.26 7.32
C ALA A 68 -5.26 1.95 6.01
N THR A 69 -6.28 2.82 6.04
CA THR A 69 -6.81 3.51 4.85
C THR A 69 -6.06 4.80 4.47
N GLY A 70 -4.91 5.11 5.09
CA GLY A 70 -4.03 6.20 4.62
C GLY A 70 -3.83 7.39 5.57
N SER A 71 -4.48 7.42 6.73
CA SER A 71 -4.22 8.49 7.71
C SER A 71 -2.82 8.32 8.33
N SER A 72 -2.06 9.42 8.46
CA SER A 72 -0.79 9.41 9.20
C SER A 72 -1.03 9.17 10.69
N CYS A 73 -0.03 8.64 11.42
CA CYS A 73 -0.16 8.33 12.84
C CYS A 73 -0.60 9.56 13.67
N ALA A 74 0.01 10.72 13.44
CA ALA A 74 -0.34 11.95 14.15
C ALA A 74 -1.77 12.44 13.85
N ALA A 75 -2.33 12.12 12.67
CA ALA A 75 -3.67 12.53 12.25
C ALA A 75 -4.80 11.68 12.89
N LEU A 76 -4.45 10.66 13.69
CA LEU A 76 -5.40 9.88 14.46
C LEU A 76 -5.79 10.57 15.77
N ALA A 77 -4.92 11.43 16.32
CA ALA A 77 -5.18 12.10 17.60
C ALA A 77 -6.32 13.12 17.51
N GLY A 78 -7.10 13.25 18.58
CA GLY A 78 -8.16 14.26 18.71
C GLY A 78 -9.52 13.85 18.16
N GLU A 79 -9.67 12.66 17.57
CA GLU A 79 -10.98 12.14 17.17
C GLU A 79 -11.82 11.79 18.40
N THR A 80 -13.12 12.09 18.33
CA THR A 80 -14.10 11.76 19.36
C THR A 80 -15.38 11.32 18.65
N ASP A 81 -15.96 10.21 19.10
CA ASP A 81 -17.25 9.76 18.60
C ASP A 81 -18.06 9.06 19.71
N ASN A 82 -19.37 8.97 19.50
CA ASN A 82 -20.29 8.35 20.44
C ASN A 82 -20.54 6.89 20.04
N VAL A 83 -20.43 5.98 21.01
CA VAL A 83 -20.68 4.54 20.84
C VAL A 83 -21.61 4.09 21.95
N GLY A 84 -22.84 3.72 21.58
CA GLY A 84 -23.86 3.33 22.55
C GLY A 84 -24.19 4.46 23.52
N ARG A 85 -24.04 4.21 24.83
CA ARG A 85 -24.32 5.19 25.91
C ARG A 85 -23.14 6.07 26.29
N GLY A 86 -21.98 5.88 25.65
CA GLY A 86 -20.75 6.59 25.97
C GLY A 86 -20.06 7.14 24.74
N SER A 87 -18.83 7.58 24.93
CA SER A 87 -18.00 8.18 23.89
C SER A 87 -16.55 7.73 24.03
N PHE A 88 -15.83 7.62 22.93
CA PHE A 88 -14.37 7.50 22.97
C PHE A 88 -13.71 8.80 22.56
N GLN A 89 -12.49 9.01 23.05
CA GLN A 89 -11.59 10.07 22.60
C GLN A 89 -10.20 9.46 22.36
N ILE A 90 -9.64 9.73 21.18
CA ILE A 90 -8.23 9.41 20.88
C ILE A 90 -7.36 10.51 21.49
N ASN A 91 -6.76 10.24 22.65
CA ASN A 91 -6.02 11.23 23.43
C ASN A 91 -4.70 11.58 22.76
N SER A 92 -4.02 10.58 22.22
CA SER A 92 -2.71 10.73 21.60
C SER A 92 -2.49 9.63 20.56
N ALA A 93 -1.68 9.96 19.54
CA ALA A 93 -1.20 9.03 18.56
C ALA A 93 0.20 9.47 18.12
N ALA A 94 1.21 8.64 18.35
CA ALA A 94 2.60 8.97 18.10
C ALA A 94 3.40 7.74 17.67
N LEU A 95 4.43 7.96 16.86
CA LEU A 95 5.35 6.91 16.45
C LEU A 95 6.32 6.57 17.59
N VAL A 96 6.45 5.28 17.90
CA VAL A 96 7.45 4.69 18.78
C VAL A 96 8.25 3.69 17.94
N GLY A 97 9.35 4.15 17.33
CA GLY A 97 10.02 3.40 16.27
C GLY A 97 9.16 3.34 15.01
N THR A 98 8.90 2.14 14.49
CA THR A 98 8.04 1.89 13.31
C THR A 98 6.56 1.66 13.67
N LEU A 99 6.22 1.62 14.96
CA LEU A 99 4.87 1.40 15.44
C LEU A 99 4.17 2.73 15.74
N CYS A 100 2.94 2.88 15.29
CA CYS A 100 2.04 3.93 15.74
C CYS A 100 1.38 3.49 17.05
N LEU A 101 1.79 4.11 18.16
CA LEU A 101 1.17 3.96 19.47
C LEU A 101 -0.01 4.93 19.57
N VAL A 102 -1.19 4.40 19.86
CA VAL A 102 -2.44 5.17 20.01
C VAL A 102 -3.01 4.94 21.40
N GLN A 103 -3.34 6.02 22.12
CA GLN A 103 -4.01 5.95 23.41
C GLN A 103 -5.46 6.44 23.28
N VAL A 104 -6.41 5.61 23.70
CA VAL A 104 -7.85 5.91 23.60
C VAL A 104 -8.49 5.84 24.97
N THR A 105 -9.30 6.84 25.31
CA THR A 105 -10.14 6.83 26.51
C THR A 105 -11.59 6.62 26.10
N GLY A 106 -12.21 5.55 26.61
CA GLY A 106 -13.65 5.35 26.58
C GLY A 106 -14.28 5.87 27.86
N SER A 107 -15.42 6.54 27.74
CA SER A 107 -16.09 7.24 28.83
C SER A 107 -17.58 6.87 28.84
N VAL A 108 -18.09 6.46 30.00
CA VAL A 108 -19.51 6.15 30.23
C VAL A 108 -20.03 7.01 31.38
N VAL A 109 -21.13 7.73 31.15
CA VAL A 109 -21.79 8.51 32.21
C VAL A 109 -22.61 7.56 33.07
N THR A 110 -22.30 7.47 34.36
CA THR A 110 -23.00 6.52 35.25
C THR A 110 -24.44 6.98 35.49
N THR A 111 -25.32 6.01 35.75
CA THR A 111 -26.73 6.28 36.05
C THR A 111 -26.99 6.71 37.49
N ILE A 112 -25.99 6.62 38.37
CA ILE A 112 -26.14 6.74 39.84
C ILE A 112 -25.39 7.97 40.38
N ALA A 113 -24.45 8.55 39.63
CA ALA A 113 -23.79 9.82 39.92
C ALA A 113 -23.41 10.54 38.61
N ALA A 114 -23.37 11.88 38.60
CA ALA A 114 -22.97 12.67 37.42
C ALA A 114 -21.47 12.55 37.04
N ASN A 115 -20.78 11.52 37.52
CA ASN A 115 -19.38 11.25 37.24
C ASN A 115 -19.29 10.26 36.07
N ALA A 116 -18.36 10.51 35.16
CA ALA A 116 -18.03 9.57 34.09
C ALA A 116 -17.04 8.52 34.60
N VAL A 117 -17.27 7.25 34.25
CA VAL A 117 -16.29 6.19 34.37
C VAL A 117 -15.47 6.15 33.10
N ASN A 118 -14.15 6.31 33.25
CA ASN A 118 -13.22 6.38 32.13
C ASN A 118 -12.28 5.18 32.15
N ARG A 119 -12.01 4.60 30.98
CA ARG A 119 -10.98 3.59 30.76
C ARG A 119 -10.08 4.03 29.63
N THR A 120 -8.79 4.11 29.91
CA THR A 120 -7.77 4.42 28.91
C THR A 120 -7.01 3.15 28.57
N ILE A 121 -6.89 2.85 27.28
CA ILE A 121 -6.13 1.73 26.75
C ILE A 121 -5.18 2.19 25.64
N GLU A 122 -4.21 1.34 25.33
CA GLU A 122 -3.19 1.59 24.32
C GLU A 122 -3.25 0.51 23.23
N GLY A 123 -3.05 0.91 21.98
CA GLY A 123 -2.91 0.01 20.84
C GLY A 123 -1.69 0.38 20.01
N TYR A 124 -1.04 -0.65 19.43
CA TYR A 124 0.09 -0.49 18.54
C TYR A 124 -0.32 -0.90 17.13
N TYR A 125 -0.13 -0.02 16.15
CA TYR A 125 -0.34 -0.30 14.74
C TYR A 125 0.98 -0.26 13.98
N SER A 126 1.25 -1.27 13.19
CA SER A 126 2.30 -1.25 12.17
C SER A 126 1.64 -1.01 10.81
N ARG A 127 2.15 -0.05 10.05
CA ARG A 127 2.00 -0.02 8.59
C ARG A 127 3.31 -0.57 8.02
N GLY A 128 3.27 -1.38 6.96
CA GLY A 128 4.48 -1.71 6.21
C GLY A 128 5.30 -0.43 6.00
N SER A 129 6.59 -0.48 6.33
CA SER A 129 7.42 0.72 6.56
C SER A 129 7.57 1.62 5.34
N PHE A 130 7.13 1.16 4.16
CA PHE A 130 7.25 1.85 2.90
C PHE A 130 5.92 1.80 2.13
N THR A 131 5.52 2.93 1.57
CA THR A 131 4.33 3.11 0.72
C THR A 131 4.68 3.27 -0.76
N GLY A 132 5.97 3.29 -1.09
CA GLY A 132 6.48 3.34 -2.46
C GLY A 132 7.93 2.87 -2.53
N TRP A 133 8.35 2.46 -3.71
CA TRP A 133 9.69 1.92 -3.96
C TRP A 133 10.30 2.56 -5.20
N ALA A 134 11.61 2.74 -5.18
CA ALA A 134 12.40 3.13 -6.34
C ALA A 134 13.63 2.23 -6.43
N VAL A 135 13.93 1.79 -7.65
CA VAL A 135 15.08 0.94 -7.94
C VAL A 135 15.95 1.56 -9.02
N GLY A 136 17.22 1.20 -9.06
CA GLY A 136 18.12 1.60 -10.13
C GLY A 136 19.56 1.20 -9.87
N ASP A 137 20.46 1.80 -10.61
CA ASP A 137 21.91 1.63 -10.47
C ASP A 137 22.61 2.98 -10.44
N ALA A 138 23.58 3.13 -9.54
CA ALA A 138 24.53 4.23 -9.55
C ALA A 138 25.95 3.67 -9.67
N SER A 139 26.51 3.71 -10.88
CA SER A 139 27.90 3.31 -11.15
C SER A 139 28.22 1.86 -10.74
N GLY A 140 27.30 0.92 -10.97
CA GLY A 140 27.44 -0.49 -10.60
C GLY A 140 27.04 -0.81 -9.16
N THR A 141 26.58 0.18 -8.39
CA THR A 141 25.93 -0.06 -7.09
C THR A 141 24.44 0.07 -7.26
N ALA A 142 23.73 -1.03 -7.06
CA ALA A 142 22.29 -1.00 -7.05
C ALA A 142 21.72 -0.13 -5.94
N ILE A 143 20.68 0.60 -6.31
CA ILE A 143 19.91 1.44 -5.43
C ILE A 143 18.55 0.79 -5.23
N LEU A 144 18.16 0.66 -3.96
CA LEU A 144 16.81 0.33 -3.54
C LEU A 144 16.40 1.37 -2.48
N LEU A 145 15.43 2.21 -2.82
CA LEU A 145 14.89 3.22 -1.93
C LEU A 145 13.44 2.89 -1.57
N GLY A 146 13.11 3.05 -0.30
CA GLY A 146 11.74 2.97 0.21
C GLY A 146 11.23 4.36 0.60
N TRP A 147 9.99 4.65 0.24
CA TRP A 147 9.28 5.88 0.62
C TRP A 147 8.40 5.63 1.85
N ASP A 148 8.67 6.29 2.96
CA ASP A 148 7.91 6.10 4.21
C ASP A 148 6.59 6.92 4.28
N GLY A 149 6.24 7.63 3.20
CA GLY A 149 5.14 8.61 3.19
C GLY A 149 5.62 10.06 3.29
N SER A 150 6.88 10.29 3.66
CA SER A 150 7.47 11.62 3.87
C SER A 150 8.91 11.76 3.37
N SER A 151 9.69 10.68 3.34
CA SER A 151 11.08 10.68 2.93
C SER A 151 11.48 9.41 2.20
N TRP A 152 12.44 9.54 1.28
CA TRP A 152 13.10 8.41 0.64
C TRP A 152 14.31 8.00 1.47
N SER A 153 14.43 6.72 1.77
CA SER A 153 15.58 6.16 2.48
C SER A 153 16.11 4.92 1.79
N SER A 154 17.43 4.71 1.85
CA SER A 154 18.03 3.49 1.29
C SER A 154 17.68 2.29 2.15
N VAL A 155 17.23 1.23 1.50
CA VAL A 155 16.91 -0.04 2.15
C VAL A 155 18.06 -1.01 1.88
N SER A 156 18.75 -1.40 2.94
CA SER A 156 19.71 -2.50 2.84
C SER A 156 18.94 -3.80 2.67
N ALA A 157 19.14 -4.48 1.54
CA ALA A 157 18.60 -5.81 1.28
C ALA A 157 19.74 -6.85 1.30
N PRO A 158 20.28 -7.21 2.49
CA PRO A 158 21.46 -8.08 2.59
C PRO A 158 21.23 -9.51 2.05
N ALA A 159 19.97 -9.91 1.80
CA ALA A 159 19.59 -11.21 1.25
C ALA A 159 19.29 -11.19 -0.27
N VAL A 160 19.32 -10.02 -0.90
CA VAL A 160 19.02 -9.85 -2.33
C VAL A 160 20.30 -9.43 -3.03
N PRO A 161 20.67 -10.05 -4.17
CA PRO A 161 21.60 -9.42 -5.08
C PRO A 161 20.89 -8.17 -5.61
N VAL A 162 20.98 -7.06 -4.88
CA VAL A 162 20.32 -5.80 -5.27
C VAL A 162 20.88 -5.33 -6.59
N GLU A 163 22.07 -5.78 -6.97
CA GLU A 163 22.79 -5.50 -8.21
C GLU A 163 21.85 -5.44 -9.43
N ASN A 164 21.86 -4.26 -10.07
CA ASN A 164 21.27 -3.97 -11.37
C ASN A 164 19.76 -4.26 -11.49
N LEU A 165 18.97 -3.79 -10.52
CA LEU A 165 17.51 -3.69 -10.64
C LEU A 165 17.13 -2.61 -11.66
N GLN A 166 16.17 -2.94 -12.53
CA GLN A 166 15.75 -2.15 -13.68
C GLN A 166 14.30 -1.64 -13.54
N SER A 167 13.44 -2.41 -12.85
CA SER A 167 12.03 -2.06 -12.70
C SER A 167 11.49 -2.61 -11.40
N VAL A 168 10.56 -1.86 -10.79
CA VAL A 168 9.79 -2.26 -9.62
C VAL A 168 8.31 -2.00 -9.88
N TYR A 169 7.45 -2.92 -9.47
CA TYR A 169 6.00 -2.77 -9.53
C TYR A 169 5.37 -3.24 -8.22
N CYS A 170 4.47 -2.44 -7.68
CA CYS A 170 3.76 -2.73 -6.43
C CYS A 170 2.27 -2.78 -6.70
N ILE A 171 1.64 -3.90 -6.30
CA ILE A 171 0.18 -4.06 -6.32
C ILE A 171 -0.40 -3.43 -5.06
N THR A 172 0.28 -3.68 -3.94
CA THR A 172 -0.01 -3.10 -2.63
C THR A 172 1.31 -2.66 -1.99
N ALA A 173 1.24 -1.93 -0.88
CA ALA A 173 2.43 -1.54 -0.12
C ALA A 173 3.27 -2.75 0.35
N ASP A 174 2.63 -3.91 0.47
CA ASP A 174 3.21 -5.13 1.02
C ASP A 174 3.38 -6.23 -0.04
N TYR A 175 3.16 -5.91 -1.31
CA TYR A 175 3.30 -6.87 -2.41
C TYR A 175 3.90 -6.18 -3.63
N CYS A 176 5.21 -6.32 -3.76
CA CYS A 176 5.96 -5.75 -4.87
C CYS A 176 6.90 -6.76 -5.52
N TRP A 177 7.16 -6.54 -6.80
CA TRP A 177 8.17 -7.25 -7.56
C TRP A 177 9.21 -6.26 -8.07
N ALA A 178 10.49 -6.65 -7.97
CA ALA A 178 11.59 -5.92 -8.57
C ALA A 178 12.40 -6.85 -9.47
N VAL A 179 12.69 -6.41 -10.69
CA VAL A 179 13.39 -7.22 -11.70
C VAL A 179 14.65 -6.54 -12.21
N GLY A 180 15.60 -7.33 -12.69
CA GLY A 180 16.87 -6.83 -13.21
C GLY A 180 17.81 -7.92 -13.70
N ALA A 181 19.11 -7.62 -13.71
CA ALA A 181 20.15 -8.54 -14.17
C ALA A 181 21.46 -8.37 -13.38
N PRO A 182 21.69 -9.15 -12.31
CA PRO A 182 22.76 -8.85 -11.37
C PRO A 182 24.14 -8.97 -12.02
N ASN A 183 24.28 -9.83 -13.04
CA ASN A 183 25.55 -10.09 -13.73
C ASN A 183 25.38 -10.45 -15.21
N GLY A 184 24.25 -10.09 -15.83
CA GLY A 184 23.92 -10.43 -17.23
C GLY A 184 23.81 -11.92 -17.55
N THR A 185 23.87 -12.81 -16.54
CA THR A 185 23.91 -14.27 -16.70
C THR A 185 22.65 -14.97 -16.21
N SER A 186 21.80 -14.31 -15.41
CA SER A 186 20.57 -14.87 -14.84
C SER A 186 19.55 -13.76 -14.55
N ALA A 187 18.26 -14.10 -14.63
CA ALA A 187 17.18 -13.21 -14.23
C ALA A 187 17.29 -12.86 -12.75
N ASN A 188 17.24 -11.56 -12.41
CA ASN A 188 17.01 -11.12 -11.05
C ASN A 188 15.51 -10.87 -10.88
N ILE A 189 14.84 -11.62 -10.01
CA ILE A 189 13.45 -11.34 -9.64
C ILE A 189 13.37 -11.39 -8.11
N ASN A 190 12.92 -10.29 -7.52
CA ASN A 190 12.81 -10.15 -6.07
C ASN A 190 11.38 -9.78 -5.69
N HIS A 191 10.94 -10.32 -4.57
CA HIS A 191 9.62 -10.12 -4.01
C HIS A 191 9.69 -9.40 -2.68
N TRP A 192 8.83 -8.40 -2.49
CA TRP A 192 8.59 -7.73 -1.24
C TRP A 192 7.32 -8.27 -0.62
N ASP A 193 7.41 -8.74 0.63
CA ASP A 193 6.29 -9.32 1.37
C ASP A 193 5.67 -8.38 2.42
N GLY A 194 6.01 -7.09 2.40
CA GLY A 194 5.63 -6.11 3.43
C GLY A 194 6.67 -5.93 4.53
N SER A 195 7.67 -6.81 4.60
CA SER A 195 8.71 -6.76 5.63
C SER A 195 10.12 -6.89 5.07
N THR A 196 10.34 -7.79 4.12
CA THR A 196 11.65 -8.08 3.57
C THR A 196 11.59 -8.33 2.07
N TRP A 197 12.68 -7.95 1.39
CA TRP A 197 12.90 -8.36 0.02
C TRP A 197 13.57 -9.73 0.00
N SER A 198 13.05 -10.63 -0.83
CA SER A 198 13.58 -11.97 -1.03
C SER A 198 13.75 -12.27 -2.52
N ASN A 199 14.84 -12.95 -2.88
CA ASN A 199 15.04 -13.39 -4.26
C ASN A 199 14.16 -14.61 -4.56
N VAL A 200 13.42 -14.56 -5.66
CA VAL A 200 12.56 -15.65 -6.10
C VAL A 200 13.23 -16.36 -7.26
N SER A 201 13.42 -17.67 -7.10
CA SER A 201 14.05 -18.51 -8.11
C SER A 201 13.25 -18.50 -9.41
N THR A 202 13.94 -18.31 -10.53
CA THR A 202 13.40 -18.53 -11.87
C THR A 202 13.96 -19.83 -12.44
N PRO A 203 13.27 -20.48 -13.39
CA PRO A 203 13.89 -21.54 -14.17
C PRO A 203 15.18 -20.99 -14.81
N ALA A 204 16.30 -21.70 -14.62
CA ALA A 204 17.60 -21.26 -15.08
C ALA A 204 17.64 -21.18 -16.61
N VAL A 205 17.33 -20.01 -17.17
CA VAL A 205 17.59 -19.67 -18.56
C VAL A 205 18.88 -18.83 -18.57
N PRO A 206 20.00 -19.35 -19.12
CA PRO A 206 21.25 -18.62 -19.13
C PRO A 206 21.17 -17.31 -19.93
N GLY A 207 21.75 -16.24 -19.39
CA GLY A 207 21.88 -14.93 -20.03
C GLY A 207 20.55 -14.22 -20.26
N VAL A 208 19.83 -14.04 -19.16
CA VAL A 208 18.58 -13.29 -19.12
C VAL A 208 18.81 -11.93 -18.49
N THR A 209 18.32 -10.89 -19.16
CA THR A 209 18.10 -9.56 -18.58
C THR A 209 16.61 -9.28 -18.57
N LEU A 210 16.10 -8.76 -17.44
CA LEU A 210 14.73 -8.27 -17.31
C LEU A 210 14.75 -6.75 -17.16
N TYR A 211 13.90 -6.07 -17.92
CA TYR A 211 13.84 -4.62 -17.98
C TYR A 211 12.56 -4.07 -17.36
N SER A 212 11.46 -4.83 -17.38
CA SER A 212 10.17 -4.37 -16.88
C SER A 212 9.38 -5.51 -16.26
N VAL A 213 8.65 -5.18 -15.19
CA VAL A 213 7.66 -6.05 -14.55
C VAL A 213 6.35 -5.30 -14.38
N HIS A 214 5.24 -5.99 -14.59
CA HIS A 214 3.90 -5.48 -14.32
C HIS A 214 3.01 -6.60 -13.78
N CYS A 215 2.19 -6.29 -12.79
CA CYS A 215 1.23 -7.24 -12.23
C CYS A 215 -0.19 -6.70 -12.35
N VAL A 216 -1.12 -7.54 -12.80
CA VAL A 216 -2.56 -7.22 -12.76
C VAL A 216 -3.14 -7.59 -11.40
N THR A 217 -2.70 -8.73 -10.88
CA THR A 217 -3.09 -9.27 -9.58
C THR A 217 -1.87 -9.88 -8.90
N THR A 218 -1.99 -10.26 -7.63
CA THR A 218 -0.90 -10.95 -6.90
C THR A 218 -0.50 -12.26 -7.59
N ASP A 219 -1.39 -12.83 -8.41
CA ASP A 219 -1.23 -14.14 -9.02
C ASP A 219 -1.02 -14.06 -10.55
N ASP A 220 -0.97 -12.85 -11.12
CA ASP A 220 -0.75 -12.64 -12.54
C ASP A 220 0.19 -11.46 -12.76
N CYS A 221 1.45 -11.80 -13.02
CA CYS A 221 2.49 -10.83 -13.34
C CYS A 221 3.28 -11.25 -14.57
N TRP A 222 3.72 -10.25 -15.33
CA TRP A 222 4.61 -10.40 -16.46
C TRP A 222 5.92 -9.68 -16.21
N ALA A 223 7.03 -10.35 -16.50
CA ALA A 223 8.36 -9.76 -16.54
C ALA A 223 8.98 -9.98 -17.91
N VAL A 224 9.43 -8.89 -18.54
CA VAL A 224 9.94 -8.92 -19.92
C VAL A 224 11.38 -8.47 -20.01
N GLY A 225 12.05 -8.99 -21.03
CA GLY A 225 13.38 -8.52 -21.38
C GLY A 225 13.99 -9.28 -22.55
N GLN A 226 15.24 -9.70 -22.36
CA GLN A 226 16.05 -10.32 -23.41
C GLN A 226 16.77 -11.56 -22.92
N LYS A 227 16.87 -12.57 -23.79
CA LYS A 227 17.73 -13.75 -23.65
C LYS A 227 18.99 -13.59 -24.51
N ASN A 228 20.01 -14.40 -24.18
CA ASN A 228 21.20 -14.58 -25.01
C ASN A 228 20.85 -14.77 -26.50
N GLY A 229 21.61 -14.11 -27.37
CA GLY A 229 21.39 -14.14 -28.83
C GLY A 229 20.30 -13.19 -29.33
N ASN A 230 19.89 -12.20 -28.51
CA ASN A 230 18.86 -11.21 -28.83
C ASN A 230 17.52 -11.89 -29.12
N ALA A 231 17.02 -12.70 -28.18
CA ALA A 231 15.69 -13.28 -28.27
C ALA A 231 14.77 -12.73 -27.19
N GLU A 232 13.48 -12.62 -27.49
CA GLU A 232 12.47 -12.18 -26.53
C GLU A 232 12.49 -13.03 -25.26
N ASN A 233 12.39 -12.35 -24.13
CA ASN A 233 12.16 -12.98 -22.85
C ASN A 233 10.83 -12.55 -22.27
N LEU A 234 9.93 -13.51 -22.09
CA LEU A 234 8.63 -13.32 -21.48
C LEU A 234 8.53 -14.31 -20.31
N ASN A 235 8.36 -13.79 -19.09
CA ASN A 235 8.18 -14.62 -17.90
C ASN A 235 6.84 -14.28 -17.27
N HIS A 236 6.12 -15.33 -16.86
CA HIS A 236 4.80 -15.23 -16.26
C HIS A 236 4.83 -15.79 -14.85
N TRP A 237 4.26 -15.05 -13.93
CA TRP A 237 3.93 -15.48 -12.57
C TRP A 237 2.48 -15.93 -12.53
N ASN A 238 2.25 -17.12 -11.98
CA ASN A 238 0.94 -17.74 -11.87
C ASN A 238 0.41 -17.82 -10.42
N GLY A 239 0.94 -17.00 -9.51
CA GLY A 239 0.64 -17.07 -8.07
C GLY A 239 1.53 -18.02 -7.27
N SER A 240 2.38 -18.81 -7.92
CA SER A 240 3.25 -19.76 -7.22
C SER A 240 4.67 -19.86 -7.77
N SER A 241 4.85 -19.71 -9.08
CA SER A 241 6.16 -19.83 -9.70
C SER A 241 6.27 -18.95 -10.95
N TRP A 242 7.45 -18.37 -11.15
CA TRP A 242 7.80 -17.76 -12.43
C TRP A 242 8.11 -18.84 -13.46
N SER A 243 7.59 -18.68 -14.66
CA SER A 243 7.85 -19.59 -15.78
C SER A 243 8.08 -18.81 -17.06
N ASN A 244 8.92 -19.35 -17.94
CA ASN A 244 9.15 -18.75 -19.24
C ASN A 244 8.02 -19.11 -20.21
N VAL A 245 7.45 -18.12 -20.88
CA VAL A 245 6.39 -18.30 -21.86
C VAL A 245 6.97 -18.19 -23.26
N SER A 246 6.40 -18.97 -24.18
CA SER A 246 6.79 -18.93 -25.59
C SER A 246 6.51 -17.55 -26.19
N ALA A 247 7.54 -16.94 -26.73
CA ALA A 247 7.48 -15.69 -27.45
C ALA A 247 7.17 -15.91 -28.94
N PRO A 248 6.59 -14.92 -29.64
CA PRO A 248 6.64 -14.84 -31.08
C PRO A 248 8.07 -15.09 -31.60
N ALA A 249 8.22 -15.91 -32.65
CA ALA A 249 9.52 -16.29 -33.20
C ALA A 249 10.15 -15.15 -34.04
N VAL A 250 10.43 -14.03 -33.39
CA VAL A 250 11.06 -12.84 -33.99
C VAL A 250 12.53 -12.80 -33.55
N PRO A 251 13.49 -12.96 -34.48
CA PRO A 251 14.91 -12.88 -34.13
C PRO A 251 15.33 -11.44 -33.80
N GLY A 252 16.28 -11.29 -32.90
CA GLY A 252 16.94 -10.01 -32.67
C GLY A 252 16.17 -9.04 -31.80
N VAL A 253 15.38 -9.53 -30.84
CA VAL A 253 14.43 -8.71 -30.10
C VAL A 253 14.85 -8.52 -28.65
N THR A 254 14.67 -7.29 -28.19
CA THR A 254 14.73 -6.88 -26.79
C THR A 254 13.40 -6.24 -26.43
N LEU A 255 12.76 -6.69 -25.36
CA LEU A 255 11.57 -6.05 -24.79
C LEU A 255 11.98 -5.11 -23.66
N TYR A 256 11.53 -3.86 -23.69
CA TYR A 256 11.89 -2.85 -22.69
C TYR A 256 10.78 -2.62 -21.67
N SER A 257 9.52 -2.74 -22.07
CA SER A 257 8.38 -2.42 -21.21
C SER A 257 7.21 -3.37 -21.43
N VAL A 258 6.51 -3.70 -20.35
CA VAL A 258 5.24 -4.43 -20.36
C VAL A 258 4.21 -3.69 -19.52
N HIS A 259 2.98 -3.64 -19.99
CA HIS A 259 1.84 -3.14 -19.24
C HIS A 259 0.61 -4.00 -19.52
N CYS A 260 -0.12 -4.36 -18.47
CA CYS A 260 -1.33 -5.16 -18.57
C CYS A 260 -2.50 -4.40 -17.98
N VAL A 261 -3.57 -4.23 -18.76
CA VAL A 261 -4.83 -3.64 -18.25
C VAL A 261 -5.71 -4.69 -17.60
N ALA A 262 -5.58 -5.94 -18.04
CA ALA A 262 -6.26 -7.12 -17.54
C ALA A 262 -5.36 -8.35 -17.73
N THR A 263 -5.72 -9.47 -17.09
CA THR A 263 -4.95 -10.73 -17.18
C THR A 263 -4.92 -11.32 -18.60
N ASP A 264 -5.85 -10.87 -19.45
CA ASP A 264 -6.00 -11.26 -20.85
C ASP A 264 -5.69 -10.14 -21.85
N ASP A 265 -5.21 -8.99 -21.40
CA ASP A 265 -4.88 -7.85 -22.25
C ASP A 265 -3.61 -7.16 -21.76
N CYS A 266 -2.49 -7.55 -22.36
CA CYS A 266 -1.18 -6.96 -22.11
C CYS A 266 -0.49 -6.54 -23.39
N TRP A 267 0.29 -5.47 -23.29
CA TRP A 267 1.19 -5.01 -24.33
C TRP A 267 2.62 -5.08 -23.83
N ALA A 268 3.51 -5.60 -24.69
CA ALA A 268 4.95 -5.56 -24.47
C ALA A 268 5.62 -4.90 -25.67
N VAL A 269 6.52 -3.95 -25.40
CA VAL A 269 7.18 -3.15 -26.43
C VAL A 269 8.68 -3.22 -26.33
N GLY A 270 9.34 -2.99 -27.47
CA GLY A 270 10.79 -2.99 -27.52
C GLY A 270 11.33 -2.72 -28.92
N GLN A 271 12.48 -3.34 -29.20
CA GLN A 271 13.18 -3.22 -30.48
C GLN A 271 13.45 -4.59 -31.10
N LYS A 272 13.51 -4.65 -32.43
CA LYS A 272 14.01 -5.78 -33.22
C LYS A 272 15.24 -5.36 -34.05
N ASN A 273 16.05 -6.33 -34.45
CA ASN A 273 17.26 -6.12 -35.25
C ASN A 273 17.00 -5.23 -36.47
N GLY A 274 17.99 -4.38 -36.77
CA GLY A 274 17.89 -3.39 -37.85
C GLY A 274 17.18 -2.11 -37.45
N ASN A 275 17.07 -1.85 -36.12
CA ASN A 275 16.40 -0.69 -35.53
C ASN A 275 14.96 -0.60 -36.04
N LYS A 276 14.13 -1.54 -35.61
CA LYS A 276 12.71 -1.52 -35.93
C LYS A 276 11.91 -1.83 -34.68
N GLU A 277 10.69 -1.33 -34.61
CA GLU A 277 9.83 -1.53 -33.45
C GLU A 277 9.49 -3.01 -33.22
N ASN A 278 9.35 -3.39 -31.96
CA ASN A 278 8.70 -4.62 -31.58
C ASN A 278 7.50 -4.32 -30.69
N LEU A 279 6.35 -4.87 -31.05
CA LEU A 279 5.08 -4.66 -30.37
C LEU A 279 4.36 -5.99 -30.30
N ASN A 280 4.23 -6.50 -29.07
CA ASN A 280 3.59 -7.77 -28.79
C ASN A 280 2.31 -7.54 -27.99
N HIS A 281 1.26 -8.29 -28.34
CA HIS A 281 -0.02 -8.30 -27.65
C HIS A 281 -0.31 -9.67 -27.06
N TRP A 282 -0.74 -9.69 -25.80
CA TRP A 282 -1.27 -10.85 -25.11
C TRP A 282 -2.79 -10.80 -25.13
N ASN A 283 -3.40 -11.92 -25.51
CA ASN A 283 -4.86 -12.06 -25.62
C ASN A 283 -5.46 -13.02 -24.58
N GLY A 284 -4.74 -13.29 -23.49
CA GLY A 284 -5.15 -14.29 -22.48
C GLY A 284 -4.72 -15.71 -22.77
N SER A 285 -4.13 -16.00 -23.94
CA SER A 285 -3.69 -17.35 -24.30
C SER A 285 -2.32 -17.41 -24.96
N SER A 286 -1.99 -16.44 -25.81
CA SER A 286 -0.73 -16.41 -26.54
C SER A 286 -0.28 -14.98 -26.82
N TRP A 287 1.04 -14.76 -26.77
CA TRP A 287 1.64 -13.54 -27.27
C TRP A 287 1.69 -13.56 -28.80
N SER A 288 1.34 -12.43 -29.42
CA SER A 288 1.38 -12.24 -30.86
C SER A 288 2.08 -10.94 -31.22
N ASN A 289 2.90 -10.95 -32.27
CA ASN A 289 3.58 -9.74 -32.76
C ASN A 289 2.67 -8.97 -33.72
N ILE A 290 2.51 -7.67 -33.51
CA ILE A 290 1.71 -6.80 -34.37
C ILE A 290 2.61 -6.20 -35.45
N THR A 291 2.60 -6.83 -36.63
CA THR A 291 3.46 -6.44 -37.76
C THR A 291 2.88 -5.37 -38.67
N ALA A 292 1.54 -5.18 -38.66
CA ALA A 292 0.82 -4.28 -39.56
C ALA A 292 0.47 -2.93 -38.90
N SER A 293 1.39 -2.41 -38.09
CA SER A 293 1.18 -1.15 -37.38
C SER A 293 1.69 0.03 -38.24
N PRO A 294 0.93 1.13 -38.42
CA PRO A 294 1.42 2.33 -39.12
C PRO A 294 2.47 3.11 -38.31
N VAL A 295 2.99 2.52 -37.23
CA VAL A 295 3.96 3.03 -36.26
C VAL A 295 5.36 3.04 -36.92
N PRO A 296 5.89 4.21 -37.32
CA PRO A 296 7.04 4.30 -38.21
C PRO A 296 8.38 4.36 -37.43
N ASN A 297 8.83 3.31 -36.75
CA ASN A 297 9.82 3.50 -35.67
C ASN A 297 11.02 2.55 -35.63
N LYS A 298 12.05 3.00 -34.89
CA LYS A 298 13.26 2.25 -34.62
C LYS A 298 13.12 1.44 -33.33
N ASP A 299 12.76 2.06 -32.22
CA ASP A 299 12.71 1.40 -30.91
C ASP A 299 11.56 1.99 -30.05
N LEU A 300 10.89 1.15 -29.24
CA LEU A 300 9.86 1.55 -28.27
C LEU A 300 10.36 1.29 -26.85
N HIS A 301 10.42 2.31 -26.01
CA HIS A 301 10.98 2.23 -24.66
C HIS A 301 9.93 1.93 -23.58
N SER A 302 8.72 2.50 -23.72
CA SER A 302 7.68 2.38 -22.69
C SER A 302 6.29 2.23 -23.30
N VAL A 303 5.44 1.44 -22.64
CA VAL A 303 4.02 1.31 -22.94
C VAL A 303 3.20 1.49 -21.66
N TYR A 304 2.08 2.18 -21.77
CA TYR A 304 1.12 2.35 -20.67
C TYR A 304 -0.30 2.27 -21.22
N CYS A 305 -1.17 1.50 -20.56
CA CYS A 305 -2.58 1.39 -20.95
C CYS A 305 -3.48 1.88 -19.84
N VAL A 306 -4.30 2.89 -20.11
CA VAL A 306 -5.35 3.32 -19.19
C VAL A 306 -6.54 2.36 -19.26
N ALA A 307 -6.83 1.88 -20.47
CA ALA A 307 -7.89 0.91 -20.76
C ALA A 307 -7.47 0.05 -21.97
N GLY A 308 -8.15 -1.07 -22.22
CA GLY A 308 -7.83 -1.97 -23.34
C GLY A 308 -8.00 -1.31 -24.73
N ASN A 309 -8.66 -0.15 -24.78
CA ASN A 309 -8.83 0.67 -25.96
C ASN A 309 -8.10 2.02 -25.89
N ASP A 310 -7.24 2.22 -24.89
CA ASP A 310 -6.52 3.48 -24.68
C ASP A 310 -5.15 3.17 -24.11
N CYS A 311 -4.21 2.93 -25.03
CA CYS A 311 -2.80 2.72 -24.69
C CYS A 311 -1.91 3.70 -25.41
N TRP A 312 -0.80 4.02 -24.77
CA TRP A 312 0.24 4.85 -25.34
C TRP A 312 1.57 4.11 -25.33
N ALA A 313 2.32 4.23 -26.42
CA ALA A 313 3.65 3.67 -26.55
C ALA A 313 4.62 4.73 -27.08
N VAL A 314 5.75 4.88 -26.39
CA VAL A 314 6.74 5.92 -26.65
C VAL A 314 8.13 5.34 -26.88
N GLY A 315 8.97 6.07 -27.62
CA GLY A 315 10.35 5.68 -27.87
C GLY A 315 11.08 6.65 -28.80
N GLN A 316 11.85 6.10 -29.73
CA GLN A 316 12.68 6.88 -30.66
C GLN A 316 12.31 6.62 -32.14
N LYS A 317 12.19 7.71 -32.92
CA LYS A 317 12.05 7.66 -34.38
C LYS A 317 13.38 7.88 -35.09
N ASN A 318 13.46 7.45 -36.36
CA ASN A 318 14.58 7.77 -37.26
C ASN A 318 14.98 9.26 -37.21
N GLY A 319 16.28 9.53 -37.01
CA GLY A 319 16.84 10.89 -37.07
C GLY A 319 16.67 11.72 -35.80
N ASN A 320 16.48 11.08 -34.63
CA ASN A 320 16.26 11.74 -33.34
C ASN A 320 14.98 12.59 -33.33
N ALA A 321 13.86 11.97 -33.68
CA ALA A 321 12.55 12.60 -33.62
C ALA A 321 11.64 11.85 -32.64
N GLU A 322 10.63 12.56 -32.14
CA GLU A 322 9.65 12.03 -31.21
C GLU A 322 8.89 10.85 -31.82
N ASN A 323 8.66 9.85 -30.98
CA ASN A 323 7.86 8.70 -31.34
C ASN A 323 6.80 8.47 -30.26
N LEU A 324 5.59 8.92 -30.56
CA LEU A 324 4.43 8.83 -29.71
C LEU A 324 3.31 8.12 -30.46
N ASN A 325 2.83 7.01 -29.92
CA ASN A 325 1.82 6.19 -30.57
C ASN A 325 0.64 5.97 -29.64
N HIS A 326 -0.55 5.97 -30.21
CA HIS A 326 -1.80 5.77 -29.50
C HIS A 326 -2.56 4.59 -30.06
N TRP A 327 -3.05 3.73 -29.17
CA TRP A 327 -3.96 2.64 -29.42
C TRP A 327 -5.37 3.07 -29.08
N ASN A 328 -6.28 2.92 -30.04
CA ASN A 328 -7.68 3.30 -29.89
C ASN A 328 -8.64 2.10 -29.69
N GLY A 329 -8.10 0.90 -29.42
CA GLY A 329 -8.88 -0.34 -29.34
C GLY A 329 -8.97 -1.14 -30.63
N SER A 330 -8.43 -0.63 -31.74
CA SER A 330 -8.44 -1.35 -33.02
C SER A 330 -7.15 -1.22 -33.81
N SER A 331 -6.50 -0.06 -33.74
CA SER A 331 -5.26 0.20 -34.44
C SER A 331 -4.37 1.14 -33.66
N TRP A 332 -3.06 0.90 -33.72
CA TRP A 332 -2.07 1.88 -33.31
C TRP A 332 -1.96 2.98 -34.36
N SER A 333 -1.78 4.21 -33.91
CA SER A 333 -1.56 5.37 -34.78
C SER A 333 -0.44 6.24 -34.21
N ASN A 334 0.39 6.80 -35.09
CA ASN A 334 1.45 7.73 -34.67
C ASN A 334 0.85 9.12 -34.51
N ILE A 335 1.01 9.71 -33.33
CA ILE A 335 0.58 11.07 -33.04
C ILE A 335 1.76 11.99 -33.30
N THR A 336 1.65 12.81 -34.35
CA THR A 336 2.59 13.91 -34.57
C THR A 336 2.17 15.07 -33.67
N ALA A 337 2.99 15.40 -32.67
CA ALA A 337 2.72 16.51 -31.75
C ALA A 337 3.58 17.73 -32.17
N PRO A 338 3.07 18.68 -32.96
CA PRO A 338 3.85 19.82 -33.46
C PRO A 338 4.39 20.76 -32.37
N ALA A 339 3.92 20.62 -31.12
CA ALA A 339 4.32 21.44 -29.98
C ALA A 339 5.37 20.79 -29.06
N VAL A 340 5.79 19.56 -29.33
CA VAL A 340 6.69 18.79 -28.47
C VAL A 340 8.01 18.50 -29.21
N PRO A 341 9.06 19.30 -29.02
CA PRO A 341 10.35 19.08 -29.65
C PRO A 341 11.13 18.01 -28.87
N ASN A 342 10.75 16.73 -28.99
CA ASN A 342 11.49 15.65 -28.33
C ASN A 342 12.27 14.79 -29.34
N LYS A 343 13.46 14.35 -28.94
CA LYS A 343 14.34 13.51 -29.74
C LYS A 343 14.29 12.05 -29.33
N ASP A 344 13.90 11.79 -28.08
CA ASP A 344 13.81 10.46 -27.49
C ASP A 344 12.86 10.48 -26.27
N LEU A 345 11.85 9.62 -26.26
CA LEU A 345 10.93 9.45 -25.14
C LEU A 345 11.27 8.14 -24.40
N ASN A 346 11.57 8.25 -23.11
CA ASN A 346 12.02 7.11 -22.31
C ASN A 346 10.87 6.43 -21.58
N SER A 347 9.93 7.21 -21.05
CA SER A 347 8.85 6.68 -20.21
C SER A 347 7.55 7.45 -20.40
N ILE A 348 6.44 6.74 -20.18
CA ILE A 348 5.09 7.28 -20.20
C ILE A 348 4.30 6.73 -19.02
N VAL A 349 3.54 7.61 -18.36
CA VAL A 349 2.61 7.26 -17.29
C VAL A 349 1.30 8.01 -17.51
N CYS A 350 0.17 7.36 -17.26
CA CYS A 350 -1.13 7.99 -17.31
C CYS A 350 -1.87 7.77 -16.00
N ILE A 351 -2.44 8.83 -15.43
CA ILE A 351 -3.35 8.73 -14.28
C ILE A 351 -4.82 8.66 -14.72
N ALA A 352 -5.10 9.10 -15.95
CA ALA A 352 -6.39 9.00 -16.62
C ALA A 352 -6.23 9.10 -18.14
N SER A 353 -7.27 8.76 -18.90
CA SER A 353 -7.27 8.85 -20.38
C SER A 353 -7.00 10.27 -20.91
N ASN A 354 -7.25 11.27 -20.08
CA ASN A 354 -7.02 12.67 -20.37
C ASN A 354 -5.88 13.29 -19.55
N ASP A 355 -5.08 12.47 -18.88
CA ASP A 355 -3.98 12.93 -18.05
C ASP A 355 -2.82 11.92 -18.12
N CYS A 356 -1.94 12.16 -19.08
CA CYS A 356 -0.71 11.40 -19.27
C CYS A 356 0.50 12.31 -19.25
N SER A 357 1.61 11.80 -18.73
CA SER A 357 2.90 12.46 -18.74
C SER A 357 3.95 11.59 -19.40
N THR A 358 4.82 12.19 -20.21
CA THR A 358 5.99 11.52 -20.78
C THR A 358 7.25 12.24 -20.41
N VAL A 359 8.33 11.48 -20.24
CA VAL A 359 9.66 12.03 -19.97
C VAL A 359 10.67 11.52 -20.99
N GLY A 360 11.66 12.34 -21.30
CA GLY A 360 12.69 11.99 -22.28
C GLY A 360 13.82 13.00 -22.40
N ALA A 361 14.73 12.73 -23.33
CA ALA A 361 15.97 13.49 -23.52
C ALA A 361 15.95 14.36 -24.79
N MET A 362 16.30 15.64 -24.65
CA MET A 362 16.61 16.54 -25.76
C MET A 362 18.11 16.84 -25.84
N SER A 363 18.58 17.33 -27.00
CA SER A 363 19.98 17.73 -27.19
C SER A 363 20.47 18.89 -26.32
N SER A 364 19.57 19.55 -25.58
CA SER A 364 19.89 20.69 -24.70
C SER A 364 19.22 20.61 -23.33
N GLY A 365 18.79 19.42 -22.89
CA GLY A 365 18.15 19.21 -21.57
C GLY A 365 17.06 18.13 -21.59
N GLU A 366 16.41 17.93 -20.45
CA GLU A 366 15.30 16.99 -20.29
C GLU A 366 13.96 17.63 -20.69
N ASN A 367 12.97 16.80 -21.07
CA ASN A 367 11.62 17.25 -21.34
C ASN A 367 10.57 16.45 -20.57
N ILE A 368 9.55 17.15 -20.08
CA ILE A 368 8.31 16.57 -19.55
C ILE A 368 7.17 17.10 -20.41
N ASP A 369 6.41 16.20 -21.02
CA ASP A 369 5.23 16.54 -21.81
C ASP A 369 3.98 15.98 -21.14
N HIS A 370 2.88 16.71 -21.30
CA HIS A 370 1.60 16.43 -20.66
C HIS A 370 0.48 16.38 -21.70
N TRP A 371 -0.35 15.36 -21.58
CA TRP A 371 -1.58 15.15 -22.32
C TRP A 371 -2.77 15.57 -21.47
N ASN A 372 -3.62 16.43 -22.02
CA ASN A 372 -4.81 16.94 -21.33
C ASN A 372 -6.14 16.36 -21.86
N GLY A 373 -6.08 15.28 -22.65
CA GLY A 373 -7.25 14.70 -23.32
C GLY A 373 -7.52 15.23 -24.73
N SER A 374 -6.80 16.26 -25.17
CA SER A 374 -6.98 16.85 -26.51
C SER A 374 -5.68 17.11 -27.26
N ALA A 375 -4.64 17.54 -26.56
CA ALA A 375 -3.34 17.84 -27.14
C ALA A 375 -2.22 17.54 -26.16
N TRP A 376 -1.08 17.16 -26.73
CA TRP A 376 0.19 17.10 -26.00
C TRP A 376 0.78 18.51 -25.93
N SER A 377 1.21 18.89 -24.74
CA SER A 377 1.84 20.17 -24.48
C SER A 377 3.04 19.99 -23.56
N ARG A 378 4.06 20.83 -23.74
CA ARG A 378 5.23 20.79 -22.89
C ARG A 378 4.88 21.32 -21.49
N ALA A 379 5.10 20.52 -20.46
CA ALA A 379 4.83 20.88 -19.07
C ALA A 379 5.95 21.74 -18.44
N GLY A 380 7.11 21.87 -19.11
CA GLY A 380 8.10 22.93 -18.84
C GLY A 380 9.56 22.52 -19.09
N PRO A 381 10.51 23.47 -18.98
CA PRO A 381 11.90 23.19 -18.63
C PRO A 381 12.11 23.47 -17.14
N TYR A 382 12.27 22.44 -16.30
CA TYR A 382 12.70 22.66 -14.92
C TYR A 382 14.23 22.84 -14.90
N ALA A 383 14.69 24.08 -15.07
CA ALA A 383 16.12 24.44 -15.07
C ALA A 383 16.88 24.04 -13.77
N SER A 384 16.15 23.66 -12.72
CA SER A 384 16.68 23.20 -11.43
C SER A 384 16.88 21.69 -11.32
N ILE A 385 16.39 20.88 -12.27
CA ILE A 385 16.62 19.43 -12.26
C ILE A 385 17.92 19.19 -13.03
N SER A 386 18.98 18.82 -12.29
CA SER A 386 20.24 18.43 -12.89
C SER A 386 20.05 17.20 -13.77
N ASN A 387 20.60 17.24 -14.99
CA ASN A 387 20.59 16.17 -15.99
C ASN A 387 20.90 14.80 -15.38
N SER A 388 19.85 14.00 -15.16
CA SER A 388 19.90 12.72 -14.48
C SER A 388 18.98 11.72 -15.19
N ASN A 389 19.10 11.59 -16.52
CA ASN A 389 18.46 10.54 -17.35
C ASN A 389 17.21 9.93 -16.69
N LEU A 390 16.13 10.71 -16.60
CA LEU A 390 14.92 10.28 -15.91
C LEU A 390 14.34 9.06 -16.64
N ASN A 391 14.41 7.90 -15.99
CA ASN A 391 13.94 6.62 -16.55
C ASN A 391 12.52 6.24 -16.09
N GLY A 392 11.80 7.15 -15.41
CA GLY A 392 10.46 6.90 -14.87
C GLY A 392 10.48 6.00 -13.62
N ALA A 393 9.47 6.17 -12.77
CA ALA A 393 9.15 5.32 -11.62
C ALA A 393 7.64 5.13 -11.57
#